data_AF-A0A0C1REN4-F1
#
_entry.id   AF-A0A0C1REN4-F1
#
_cell.length_a   1.000
_cell.length_b   1.000
_cell.length_c   1.000
_cell.angle_alpha   90.00
_cell.angle_beta   90.00
_cell.angle_gamma   90.00
#
_symmetry.space_group_name_H-M   'P 1'
#
loop_
_entity.id
_entity.type
_entity.pdbx_description
1 polymer ?
#
loop_
_entity_poly.entity_id
_entity_poly.type
_entity_poly.pdbx_seq_one_letter_code
_entity_poly.pdbx_strand_id
1 'polypeptide(L)'
;MNNKFTPLVCDDDVILFEKDTFKISRLKELLSTDMSLKLNQIIYNQQTQKPQGLVIGSFAKASIVQEHIELSEIQFHSIKNCQILRICGKGWQKGKLKIQVSQSIINQKLNQVYLEFCPDEPDDPESPLDDIRKLI
;
A
#
# COMPACT_ATOMS: atom_id res chain seq x y z
N MET A 1 3.46 -23.21 -5.62
CA MET A 1 3.31 -21.96 -4.84
C MET A 1 3.46 -20.79 -5.79
N ASN A 2 2.37 -20.07 -6.06
CA ASN A 2 2.38 -18.94 -6.98
C ASN A 2 2.88 -17.70 -6.24
N ASN A 3 4.20 -17.49 -6.16
CA ASN A 3 4.81 -16.37 -5.40
C ASN A 3 4.70 -15.00 -6.11
N LYS A 4 3.78 -14.87 -7.07
CA LYS A 4 3.63 -13.67 -7.88
C LYS A 4 2.62 -12.74 -7.23
N PHE A 5 3.10 -11.56 -6.84
CA PHE A 5 2.24 -10.45 -6.46
C PHE A 5 1.70 -9.78 -7.74
N THR A 6 0.39 -9.56 -7.78
CA THR A 6 -0.29 -8.88 -8.87
C THR A 6 -0.89 -7.56 -8.37
N PRO A 7 -0.73 -6.44 -9.10
CA PRO A 7 -1.30 -5.16 -8.70
C PRO A 7 -2.82 -5.20 -8.56
N LEU A 8 -3.34 -4.59 -7.50
CA LEU A 8 -4.78 -4.40 -7.30
C LEU A 8 -5.24 -3.11 -8.00
N VAL A 9 -5.73 -3.28 -9.23
CA VAL A 9 -6.14 -2.19 -10.12
C VAL A 9 -7.61 -1.81 -9.91
N CYS A 10 -8.47 -2.76 -9.51
CA CYS A 10 -9.88 -2.47 -9.27
C CYS A 10 -10.07 -1.87 -7.88
N ASP A 11 -10.50 -0.61 -7.84
CA ASP A 11 -10.65 0.16 -6.61
C ASP A 11 -11.92 -0.18 -5.81
N ASP A 12 -12.85 -0.88 -6.43
CA ASP A 12 -14.09 -1.35 -5.82
C ASP A 12 -13.99 -2.79 -5.27
N ASP A 13 -12.89 -3.49 -5.54
CA ASP A 13 -12.60 -4.76 -4.86
C ASP A 13 -12.55 -4.53 -3.34
N VAL A 14 -12.91 -5.56 -2.58
CA VAL A 14 -12.97 -5.48 -1.12
C VAL A 14 -11.90 -6.38 -0.53
N ILE A 15 -11.15 -5.87 0.42
CA ILE A 15 -10.16 -6.61 1.18
C ILE A 15 -10.61 -6.77 2.62
N LEU A 16 -10.58 -8.00 3.11
CA LEU A 16 -10.69 -8.32 4.52
C LEU A 16 -9.28 -8.36 5.10
N PHE A 17 -9.00 -7.40 5.96
CA PHE A 17 -7.74 -7.22 6.64
C PHE A 17 -7.96 -7.41 8.14
N GLU A 18 -7.35 -8.45 8.70
CA GLU A 18 -7.61 -8.90 10.08
C GLU A 18 -9.10 -9.16 10.35
N LYS A 19 -9.82 -8.17 10.89
CA LYS A 19 -11.25 -8.25 11.24
C LYS A 19 -12.13 -7.31 10.42
N ASP A 20 -11.52 -6.37 9.69
CA ASP A 20 -12.22 -5.27 9.04
C ASP A 20 -12.16 -5.39 7.52
N THR A 21 -13.24 -4.98 6.86
CA THR A 21 -13.32 -4.96 5.41
C THR A 21 -13.19 -3.54 4.87
N PHE A 22 -12.37 -3.37 3.83
CA PHE A 22 -12.17 -2.09 3.17
C PHE A 22 -12.31 -2.26 1.67
N LYS A 23 -12.89 -1.27 0.99
CA LYS A 23 -12.64 -1.12 -0.45
C LYS A 23 -11.17 -0.81 -0.69
N ILE A 24 -10.62 -1.26 -1.81
CA ILE A 24 -9.22 -0.98 -2.19
C ILE A 24 -8.96 0.52 -2.28
N SER A 25 -9.86 1.29 -2.91
CA SER A 25 -9.82 2.76 -2.92
C SER A 25 -9.68 3.34 -1.52
N ARG A 26 -10.58 2.93 -0.61
CA ARG A 26 -10.62 3.43 0.75
C ARG A 26 -9.35 3.09 1.53
N LEU A 27 -8.82 1.89 1.34
CA LEU A 27 -7.56 1.48 1.98
C LEU A 27 -6.38 2.34 1.49
N LYS A 28 -6.29 2.61 0.18
CA LYS A 28 -5.26 3.49 -0.40
C LYS A 28 -5.32 4.91 0.21
N GLU A 29 -6.52 5.47 0.31
CA GLU A 29 -6.75 6.79 0.93
C GLU A 29 -6.31 6.83 2.40
N LEU A 30 -6.72 5.84 3.19
CA LEU A 30 -6.40 5.76 4.61
C LEU A 30 -4.90 5.65 4.84
N LEU A 31 -4.22 4.78 4.08
CA LEU A 31 -2.76 4.62 4.17
C LEU A 31 -2.03 5.91 3.76
N SER A 32 -2.45 6.54 2.67
CA SER A 32 -1.84 7.79 2.18
C SER A 32 -2.02 8.92 3.19
N THR A 33 -3.21 9.04 3.77
CA THR A 33 -3.56 10.08 4.74
C THR A 33 -2.80 9.87 6.05
N ASP A 34 -2.83 8.66 6.62
CA ASP A 34 -2.16 8.34 7.88
C ASP A 34 -0.64 8.57 7.78
N MET A 35 -0.01 8.11 6.70
CA MET A 35 1.43 8.32 6.47
C MET A 35 1.77 9.80 6.26
N SER A 36 0.93 10.54 5.54
CA SER A 36 1.10 11.98 5.36
C SER A 36 0.99 12.73 6.68
N LEU A 37 0.05 12.37 7.55
CA LEU A 37 -0.09 12.98 8.87
C LEU A 37 1.09 12.67 9.78
N LYS A 38 1.63 11.44 9.75
CA LYS A 38 2.77 11.03 10.59
C LYS A 38 4.08 11.71 10.17
N LEU A 39 4.30 11.88 8.87
CA LEU A 39 5.58 12.36 8.33
C LEU A 39 5.61 13.89 8.16
N ASN A 40 4.47 14.54 8.00
CA ASN A 40 4.37 16.01 8.00
C ASN A 40 4.18 16.60 9.41
N GLN A 41 4.54 15.86 10.47
CA GLN A 41 4.53 16.42 11.82
C GLN A 41 5.64 17.48 11.96
N ILE A 42 5.31 18.58 12.64
CA ILE A 42 6.25 19.66 12.92
C ILE A 42 7.17 19.23 14.07
N ILE A 43 8.47 19.35 13.85
CA ILE A 43 9.49 19.21 14.88
C ILE A 43 9.67 20.57 15.55
N TYR A 44 9.59 20.58 16.88
CA TYR A 44 9.84 21.77 17.70
C TYR A 44 11.21 21.69 18.36
N ASN A 45 11.90 22.83 18.37
CA ASN A 45 13.12 22.97 19.14
C ASN A 45 12.75 23.13 20.63
N GLN A 46 13.24 22.22 21.49
CA GLN A 46 12.87 22.19 22.91
C GLN A 46 13.33 23.43 23.69
N GLN A 47 14.43 24.07 23.28
CA GLN A 47 15.00 25.24 23.97
C GLN A 47 14.29 26.54 23.60
N THR A 48 13.87 26.68 22.33
CA THR A 48 13.30 27.93 21.81
C THR A 48 11.78 27.87 21.58
N GLN A 49 11.18 26.68 21.68
CA GLN A 49 9.79 26.38 21.33
C GLN A 49 9.38 26.80 19.90
N LYS A 50 10.36 27.00 19.01
CA LYS A 50 10.12 27.38 17.61
C LYS A 50 10.02 26.14 16.70
N PRO A 51 9.21 26.21 15.63
CA PRO A 51 9.18 25.16 14.61
C PRO A 51 10.53 25.12 13.90
N GLN A 52 11.14 23.93 13.85
CA GLN A 52 12.47 23.71 13.25
C GLN A 52 12.40 22.99 11.90
N GLY A 53 11.27 22.34 11.59
CA GLY A 53 11.06 21.67 10.30
C GLY A 53 9.97 20.62 10.40
N LEU A 54 9.83 19.81 9.35
CA LEU A 54 8.97 18.64 9.32
C LEU A 54 9.78 17.37 9.56
N VAL A 55 9.16 16.35 10.15
CA VAL A 55 9.78 15.02 10.33
C VAL A 55 10.35 14.48 9.01
N ILE A 56 9.56 14.54 7.92
CA ILE A 56 9.99 14.11 6.60
C ILE A 56 11.25 14.82 6.09
N GLY A 57 11.39 16.12 6.37
CA GLY A 57 12.55 16.91 5.94
C GLY A 57 13.86 16.49 6.62
N SER A 58 13.77 15.81 7.77
CA SER A 58 14.94 15.29 8.49
C SER A 58 15.61 14.13 7.73
N PHE A 59 14.88 13.47 6.84
CA PHE A 59 15.40 12.40 5.99
C PHE A 59 15.96 12.90 4.65
N ALA A 60 15.92 14.20 4.37
CA ALA A 60 16.33 14.73 3.06
C ALA A 60 17.81 14.55 2.75
N LYS A 61 18.66 14.32 3.76
CA LYS A 61 20.11 14.22 3.61
C LYS A 61 20.64 13.04 4.41
N ALA A 62 21.34 12.14 3.73
CA ALA A 62 22.19 11.14 4.36
C ALA A 62 23.65 11.56 4.18
N SER A 63 24.43 11.51 5.26
CA SER A 63 25.88 11.77 5.21
C SER A 63 26.63 10.45 5.32
N ILE A 64 27.45 10.14 4.33
CA ILE A 64 28.37 9.01 4.35
C ILE A 64 29.78 9.56 4.22
N VAL A 65 30.54 9.50 5.32
CA VAL A 65 31.89 10.08 5.42
C VAL A 65 31.88 11.58 5.10
N GLN A 66 32.33 11.99 3.92
CA GLN A 66 32.37 13.38 3.44
C GLN A 66 31.37 13.66 2.32
N GLU A 67 30.63 12.64 1.87
CA GLU A 67 29.63 12.78 0.82
C GLU A 67 28.23 12.98 1.41
N HIS A 68 27.49 13.89 0.80
CA HIS A 68 26.08 14.13 1.10
C HIS A 68 25.25 13.51 -0.02
N ILE A 69 24.36 12.59 0.36
CA ILE A 69 23.37 12.00 -0.54
C ILE A 69 22.04 12.68 -0.27
N GLU A 70 21.51 13.34 -1.29
CA GLU A 70 20.17 13.91 -1.25
C GLU A 70 19.14 12.80 -1.49
N LEU A 71 18.21 12.67 -0.55
CA LEU A 71 17.11 11.72 -0.65
C LEU A 71 15.85 12.46 -1.12
N SER A 72 15.16 11.88 -2.09
CA SER A 72 13.96 12.48 -2.71
C SER A 72 12.65 11.83 -2.24
N GLU A 73 12.72 10.60 -1.73
CA GLU A 73 11.56 9.82 -1.29
C GLU A 73 11.87 8.88 -0.13
N ILE A 74 10.83 8.50 0.59
CA ILE A 74 10.83 7.46 1.62
C ILE A 74 9.80 6.40 1.22
N GLN A 75 10.21 5.14 1.23
CA GLN A 75 9.34 4.02 0.88
C GLN A 75 9.14 3.08 2.08
N PHE A 76 7.88 2.79 2.38
CA PHE A 76 7.47 1.84 3.41
C PHE A 76 6.92 0.58 2.76
N HIS A 77 7.38 -0.57 3.22
CA HIS A 77 6.98 -1.88 2.68
C HIS A 77 6.43 -2.76 3.79
N SER A 78 5.28 -3.40 3.55
CA SER A 78 4.70 -4.38 4.46
C SER A 78 4.01 -5.50 3.71
N ILE A 79 4.09 -6.72 4.24
CA ILE A 79 3.36 -7.89 3.72
C ILE A 79 2.52 -8.46 4.85
N LYS A 80 1.24 -8.71 4.56
CA LYS A 80 0.25 -9.15 5.55
C LYS A 80 -0.71 -10.16 4.93
N ASN A 81 -1.20 -11.09 5.76
CA ASN A 81 -2.25 -12.02 5.33
C ASN A 81 -3.58 -11.28 5.22
N CYS A 82 -4.37 -11.60 4.21
CA CYS A 82 -5.67 -11.00 3.98
C CYS A 82 -6.58 -11.96 3.19
N GLN A 83 -7.83 -11.53 2.97
CA GLN A 83 -8.70 -12.12 1.95
C GLN A 83 -9.19 -11.03 1.02
N ILE A 84 -9.32 -11.32 -0.27
CA ILE A 84 -9.88 -10.38 -1.24
C ILE A 84 -11.18 -10.93 -1.82
N LEU A 85 -12.16 -10.05 -1.99
CA LEU A 85 -13.40 -10.29 -2.70
C LEU A 85 -13.43 -9.39 -3.93
N ARG A 86 -13.35 -10.02 -5.11
CA ARG A 86 -13.45 -9.31 -6.39
C ARG A 86 -14.90 -9.21 -6.83
N ILE A 87 -15.29 -8.10 -7.47
CA ILE A 87 -16.68 -7.83 -7.88
C ILE A 87 -17.26 -8.92 -8.81
N CYS A 88 -16.41 -9.59 -9.58
CA CYS A 88 -16.79 -10.71 -10.45
C CYS A 88 -16.13 -12.04 -10.03
N GLY A 89 -15.63 -12.13 -8.79
CA GLY A 89 -14.93 -13.31 -8.30
C GLY A 89 -15.87 -14.40 -7.78
N LYS A 90 -15.35 -15.63 -7.66
CA LYS A 90 -16.06 -16.79 -7.10
C LYS A 90 -16.26 -16.73 -5.57
N GLY A 91 -15.88 -15.63 -4.92
CA GLY A 91 -15.96 -15.43 -3.47
C GLY A 91 -14.67 -14.86 -2.87
N TRP A 92 -14.51 -15.06 -1.56
CA TRP A 92 -13.31 -14.62 -0.83
C TRP A 92 -12.11 -15.51 -1.13
N GLN A 93 -11.03 -14.90 -1.62
CA GLN A 93 -9.76 -15.58 -1.88
C GLN A 93 -8.73 -15.22 -0.81
N LYS A 94 -8.16 -16.23 -0.15
CA LYS A 94 -7.08 -16.06 0.84
C LYS A 94 -5.74 -15.80 0.16
N GLY A 95 -4.93 -14.96 0.77
CA GLY A 95 -3.59 -14.67 0.26
C GLY A 95 -2.84 -13.64 1.09
N LYS A 96 -1.81 -13.07 0.46
CA LYS A 96 -0.95 -12.04 1.02
C LYS A 96 -1.12 -10.74 0.27
N LEU A 97 -1.35 -9.66 1.01
CA LEU A 97 -1.30 -8.30 0.54
C LEU A 97 0.11 -7.74 0.77
N LYS A 98 0.72 -7.22 -0.29
CA LYS A 98 1.89 -6.37 -0.22
C LYS A 98 1.45 -4.91 -0.33
N ILE A 99 1.84 -4.12 0.65
CA ILE A 99 1.58 -2.70 0.76
C ILE A 99 2.90 -1.97 0.56
N GLN A 100 2.91 -1.03 -0.38
CA GLN A 100 4.03 -0.12 -0.58
C GLN A 100 3.50 1.32 -0.57
N VAL A 101 4.02 2.14 0.34
CA VAL A 101 3.71 3.57 0.41
C VAL A 101 4.98 4.34 0.09
N SER A 102 4.99 5.09 -1.01
CA SER A 102 6.05 6.04 -1.33
C SER A 102 5.60 7.45 -0.97
N GLN A 103 6.47 8.17 -0.25
CA GLN A 103 6.25 9.55 0.11
C GLN A 103 7.43 10.40 -0.35
N SER A 104 7.15 11.43 -1.13
CA SER A 104 8.18 12.37 -1.58
C SER A 104 8.49 13.38 -0.48
N ILE A 105 9.79 13.63 -0.29
CA ILE A 105 10.31 14.64 0.62
C ILE A 105 10.12 16.05 0.04
N ILE A 106 10.09 16.16 -1.29
CA ILE A 106 10.09 17.43 -2.03
C ILE A 106 8.69 17.81 -2.51
N ASN A 107 7.91 16.83 -3.01
CA ASN A 107 6.62 17.11 -3.63
C ASN A 107 5.56 16.07 -3.25
N GLN A 108 4.67 16.44 -2.33
CA GLN A 108 3.59 15.60 -1.84
C GLN A 108 2.64 15.08 -2.94
N LYS A 109 2.55 15.73 -4.10
CA LYS A 109 1.75 15.24 -5.23
C LYS A 109 2.29 13.94 -5.84
N LEU A 110 3.53 13.59 -5.53
CA LEU A 110 4.17 12.34 -5.95
C LEU A 110 3.96 11.19 -4.96
N ASN A 111 3.24 11.42 -3.86
CA ASN A 111 2.94 10.38 -2.89
C ASN A 111 2.02 9.32 -3.52
N GLN A 112 2.37 8.04 -3.37
CA GLN A 112 1.67 6.94 -4.00
C GLN A 112 1.54 5.74 -3.07
N VAL A 113 0.40 5.05 -3.15
CA VAL A 113 0.14 3.80 -2.45
C VAL A 113 -0.09 2.71 -3.49
N TYR A 114 0.75 1.68 -3.44
CA TYR A 114 0.65 0.50 -4.27
C TYR A 114 0.23 -0.68 -3.41
N LEU A 115 -0.77 -1.41 -3.90
CA LEU A 115 -1.28 -2.61 -3.28
C LEU A 115 -1.15 -3.74 -4.29
N GLU A 116 -0.51 -4.83 -3.89
CA GLU A 116 -0.36 -6.03 -4.71
C GLU A 116 -0.83 -7.25 -3.91
N PHE A 117 -1.42 -8.23 -4.59
CA PHE A 117 -1.97 -9.42 -3.98
C PHE A 117 -1.34 -10.69 -4.54
N CYS A 118 -1.07 -11.64 -3.67
CA CYS A 118 -0.57 -12.97 -4.02
C CYS A 118 -1.50 -14.01 -3.37
N PRO A 119 -2.25 -14.79 -4.17
CA PRO A 119 -3.15 -15.79 -3.61
C PRO A 119 -2.37 -16.97 -3.03
N ASP A 120 -2.85 -17.53 -1.90
CA ASP A 120 -2.21 -18.70 -1.28
C ASP A 120 -2.40 -19.97 -2.14
N GLU A 121 -3.57 -20.07 -2.77
CA GLU A 121 -3.96 -21.15 -3.66
C GLU A 121 -4.25 -20.59 -5.07
N PRO A 122 -3.84 -21.29 -6.14
CA PRO A 122 -4.18 -20.87 -7.50
C PRO A 122 -5.69 -20.86 -7.69
N ASP A 123 -6.20 -19.99 -8.56
CA ASP A 123 -7.61 -20.04 -8.95
C ASP A 123 -7.89 -21.42 -9.56
N ASP A 124 -8.96 -22.08 -9.08
CA ASP A 124 -9.41 -23.33 -9.67
C ASP A 124 -9.64 -23.11 -11.18
N PRO A 125 -9.14 -24.02 -12.05
CA PRO A 125 -9.37 -23.90 -13.47
C PRO A 125 -10.88 -23.80 -13.73
N GLU A 126 -11.29 -22.86 -14.59
CA GLU A 126 -12.68 -22.81 -15.07
C GLU A 126 -13.07 -24.21 -15.55
N SER A 127 -14.15 -24.74 -15.00
CA SER A 127 -14.60 -26.07 -15.41
C SER A 127 -15.10 -25.96 -16.84
N PRO A 128 -14.77 -26.88 -17.75
CA PRO A 128 -15.36 -26.90 -19.09
C PRO A 128 -16.90 -27.04 -19.07
N LEU A 129 -17.50 -27.35 -17.92
CA LEU A 129 -18.95 -27.36 -17.70
C LEU A 129 -19.54 -25.97 -17.40
N ASP A 130 -18.73 -24.98 -17.01
CA ASP A 130 -19.19 -23.60 -16.76
C ASP A 130 -19.62 -22.92 -18.06
N ASP A 131 -19.00 -23.25 -19.20
CA ASP A 131 -19.40 -22.77 -20.53
C ASP A 131 -20.77 -23.32 -20.96
N ILE A 132 -21.10 -24.55 -20.57
CA ILE A 132 -22.39 -25.17 -20.87
C ILE A 132 -23.52 -24.50 -20.08
N ARG A 133 -23.26 -24.08 -18.84
CA ARG A 133 -24.25 -23.35 -18.01
C ARG A 133 -24.56 -21.95 -18.52
N LYS A 134 -23.67 -21.33 -19.30
CA LYS A 134 -23.89 -20.02 -19.93
C LYS A 134 -24.73 -20.09 -21.22
N LEU A 135 -24.99 -21.30 -21.74
CA LEU A 135 -25.71 -21.53 -23.00
C LEU A 135 -27.20 -21.88 -22.81
N ILE A 136 -27.68 -21.98 -21.58
CA ILE A 136 -29.07 -22.30 -21.21
C ILE A 136 -29.73 -21.06 -20.59
#